data_AF-A0A6B1I8G0-F1
#
_entry.id   AF-A0A6B1I8G0-F1
#
_cell.length_a   1.000
_cell.length_b   1.000
_cell.length_c   1.000
_cell.angle_alpha   90.00
_cell.angle_beta   90.00
_cell.angle_gamma   90.00
#
_symmetry.space_group_name_H-M   'P 1'
#
loop_
_entity.id
_entity.type
_entity.pdbx_description
1 polymer ?
#
loop_
_entity_poly.entity_id
_entity_poly.type
_entity_poly.pdbx_seq_one_letter_code
_entity_poly.pdbx_strand_id
1 'polypeptide(L)'
;MLMVSHGFLGLEGAMPNRNPNPEPADYGDPFELTIRSEAIREANDCRAKSPAAITARIADIDAELDATAAELNGDPAATAEGQATAAKIVLLDARRRGAVEALEEAQASPASGPVHWSPLHDGESAEQRALNRRASLSNYISASIADRAPKGAEAELSASYQLPETHTPWSALAPRSEPLAADAPTTLPGTGTETREDPYVSRVFAGSVVEFLGVDRRMIPFGELSVPVVSSGVNPAILAKGGDKDAEALTVTFAKLEPHRLGANFLWRIEDAMRSPNLEDALRVDLSQAIAEATSARVLNGDGTAPDISGLFHLLADPGTAAANVLDFPLTVALASGAVDGKHAQNIAQVAVLVGTKTYEKAASVFQANGTASGADYLAEMSMGIRASSLITAPASNVQQGIAYRAGVMGGNAVLGVWEGLQFIRDPYSKASSGELRLTANFLFDFALTRADAYKQIDAKLA
;
A
#
# COMPACT_ATOMS: atom_id res chain seq x y z
N MET A 1 29.81 5.72 76.24
CA MET A 1 28.61 6.12 77.01
C MET A 1 27.43 6.11 76.04
N LEU A 2 26.26 5.58 76.43
CA LEU A 2 25.14 5.25 75.51
C LEU A 2 24.21 6.45 75.19
N MET A 3 23.52 6.34 74.03
CA MET A 3 22.20 6.86 73.57
C MET A 3 22.33 7.27 72.09
N VAL A 4 21.65 6.74 71.05
CA VAL A 4 20.38 6.01 70.81
C VAL A 4 19.11 6.87 70.71
N SER A 5 18.71 7.23 69.46
CA SER A 5 17.35 7.51 68.95
C SER A 5 17.44 7.92 67.45
N HIS A 6 17.20 7.04 66.47
CA HIS A 6 15.93 6.86 65.71
C HIS A 6 15.36 8.13 65.02
N GLY A 7 15.06 8.17 63.71
CA GLY A 7 15.21 7.16 62.63
C GLY A 7 14.58 7.59 61.27
N PHE A 8 14.58 6.70 60.26
CA PHE A 8 13.96 6.82 58.89
C PHE A 8 14.56 7.91 57.96
N LEU A 9 14.99 7.70 56.69
CA LEU A 9 15.06 6.59 55.70
C LEU A 9 16.37 6.75 54.88
N GLY A 10 16.83 5.87 53.96
CA GLY A 10 16.40 4.53 53.54
C GLY A 10 16.94 4.13 52.13
N LEU A 11 16.97 2.81 51.85
CA LEU A 11 17.26 2.11 50.57
C LEU A 11 18.64 2.27 49.88
N GLU A 12 19.47 1.24 50.05
CA GLU A 12 20.59 0.88 49.16
C GLU A 12 20.14 0.06 47.95
N GLY A 13 20.91 0.13 46.86
CA GLY A 13 21.34 -1.02 46.06
C GLY A 13 20.30 -1.88 45.32
N ALA A 14 20.11 -1.61 44.02
CA ALA A 14 19.63 -2.60 43.06
C ALA A 14 20.40 -2.50 41.73
N MET A 15 21.25 -3.49 41.43
CA MET A 15 21.78 -3.68 40.08
C MET A 15 20.69 -4.31 39.20
N PRO A 16 20.53 -3.91 37.92
CA PRO A 16 19.59 -4.56 37.02
C PRO A 16 20.03 -5.99 36.74
N ASN A 17 19.20 -6.95 37.13
CA ASN A 17 19.44 -8.38 36.95
C ASN A 17 19.43 -8.73 35.45
N ARG A 18 20.56 -9.22 34.93
CA ARG A 18 20.72 -9.61 33.53
C ARG A 18 20.13 -11.02 33.35
N ASN A 19 18.86 -11.10 32.94
CA ASN A 19 18.13 -12.36 32.75
C ASN A 19 18.90 -13.30 31.80
N PRO A 20 19.33 -14.51 32.24
CA PRO A 20 20.13 -15.43 31.42
C PRO A 20 19.29 -16.41 30.59
N ASN A 21 17.96 -16.40 30.71
CA ASN A 21 17.07 -17.16 29.82
C ASN A 21 16.47 -16.20 28.79
N PRO A 22 16.65 -16.44 27.47
CA PRO A 22 15.75 -15.85 26.49
C PRO A 22 14.35 -16.40 26.75
N GLU A 23 13.33 -15.54 26.67
CA GLU A 23 11.95 -16.01 26.65
C GLU A 23 11.80 -16.97 25.46
N PRO A 24 11.20 -18.17 25.64
CA PRO A 24 10.94 -19.04 24.52
C PRO A 24 10.06 -18.27 23.53
N ALA A 25 10.41 -18.32 22.25
CA ALA A 25 9.57 -17.76 21.19
C ALA A 25 8.14 -18.29 21.36
N ASP A 26 7.15 -17.46 21.02
CA ASP A 26 5.72 -17.74 21.14
C ASP A 26 5.28 -18.87 20.18
N TYR A 27 5.73 -20.09 20.50
CA TYR A 27 5.22 -21.33 19.97
C TYR A 27 3.83 -21.50 20.55
N GLY A 28 2.84 -20.98 19.82
CA GLY A 28 1.43 -21.07 20.19
C GLY A 28 1.03 -22.50 20.57
N ASP A 29 0.06 -22.59 21.47
CA ASP A 29 -0.34 -23.81 22.20
C ASP A 29 -0.23 -25.07 21.31
N PRO A 30 0.49 -26.14 21.75
CA PRO A 30 0.58 -27.39 20.99
C PRO A 30 -0.78 -27.98 20.59
N PHE A 31 -1.85 -27.66 21.34
CA PHE A 31 -3.22 -27.99 20.96
C PHE A 31 -3.70 -27.21 19.72
N GLU A 32 -3.45 -25.90 19.63
CA GLU A 32 -3.76 -25.10 18.42
C GLU A 32 -2.97 -25.57 17.19
N LEU A 33 -1.69 -25.89 17.37
CA LEU A 33 -0.87 -26.44 16.27
C LEU A 33 -1.43 -27.77 15.76
N THR A 34 -1.91 -28.63 16.68
CA THR A 34 -2.56 -29.90 16.34
C THR A 34 -3.86 -29.65 15.55
N ILE A 35 -4.73 -28.77 16.02
CA ILE A 35 -5.99 -28.38 15.36
C ILE A 35 -5.74 -27.89 13.93
N ARG A 36 -4.78 -26.97 13.74
CA ARG A 36 -4.44 -26.42 12.42
C ARG A 36 -3.88 -27.51 11.49
N SER A 37 -3.02 -28.40 12.00
CA SER A 37 -2.45 -29.49 11.20
C SER A 37 -3.48 -30.50 10.70
N GLU A 38 -4.49 -30.82 11.50
CA GLU A 38 -5.57 -31.75 11.15
C GLU A 38 -6.53 -31.15 10.12
N ALA A 39 -6.88 -29.87 10.25
CA ALA A 39 -7.67 -29.15 9.24
C ALA A 39 -6.97 -29.14 7.87
N ILE A 40 -5.67 -28.84 7.85
CA ILE A 40 -4.86 -28.84 6.63
C ILE A 40 -4.75 -30.25 6.03
N ARG A 41 -4.63 -31.31 6.85
CA ARG A 41 -4.58 -32.68 6.34
C ARG A 41 -5.90 -33.09 5.68
N GLU A 42 -7.04 -32.85 6.34
CA GLU A 42 -8.35 -33.21 5.79
C GLU A 42 -8.70 -32.41 4.53
N ALA A 43 -8.30 -31.13 4.45
CA ALA A 43 -8.43 -30.31 3.24
C ALA A 43 -7.63 -30.91 2.06
N ASN A 44 -6.38 -31.31 2.28
CA ASN A 44 -5.56 -31.94 1.24
C ASN A 44 -6.09 -33.33 0.83
N ASP A 45 -6.59 -34.13 1.78
CA ASP A 45 -7.23 -35.43 1.49
C ASP A 45 -8.58 -35.27 0.75
N CYS A 46 -9.27 -34.13 0.90
CA CYS A 46 -10.50 -33.82 0.17
C CYS A 46 -10.24 -33.24 -1.23
N ARG A 47 -9.18 -32.45 -1.44
CA ARG A 47 -8.79 -31.90 -2.76
C ARG A 47 -8.58 -32.94 -3.86
N ALA A 48 -8.25 -34.19 -3.50
CA ALA A 48 -8.10 -35.29 -4.45
C ALA A 48 -9.41 -36.01 -4.82
N LYS A 49 -10.57 -35.60 -4.27
CA LYS A 49 -11.86 -36.28 -4.39
C LYS A 49 -12.85 -35.47 -5.23
N SER A 50 -13.89 -36.13 -5.75
CA SER A 50 -14.98 -35.43 -6.46
C SER A 50 -15.90 -34.68 -5.46
N PRO A 51 -16.60 -33.61 -5.88
CA PRO A 51 -17.49 -32.86 -4.98
C PRO A 51 -18.50 -33.73 -4.23
N ALA A 52 -19.09 -34.73 -4.89
CA ALA A 52 -20.02 -35.67 -4.25
C ALA A 52 -19.37 -36.53 -3.15
N ALA A 53 -18.10 -36.91 -3.31
CA ALA A 53 -17.34 -37.63 -2.30
C ALA A 53 -16.89 -36.73 -1.14
N ILE A 54 -16.68 -35.43 -1.39
CA ILE A 54 -16.44 -34.44 -0.31
C ILE A 54 -17.74 -34.20 0.48
N THR A 55 -18.90 -34.04 -0.18
CA THR A 55 -20.20 -33.93 0.53
C THR A 55 -20.49 -35.15 1.40
N ALA A 56 -20.23 -36.37 0.90
CA ALA A 56 -20.37 -37.59 1.70
C ALA A 56 -19.44 -37.59 2.93
N ARG A 57 -18.18 -37.16 2.75
CA ARG A 57 -17.20 -37.06 3.84
C ARG A 57 -17.60 -36.04 4.92
N ILE A 58 -18.22 -34.93 4.54
CA ILE A 58 -18.77 -33.96 5.51
C ILE A 58 -19.90 -34.61 6.32
N ALA A 59 -20.81 -35.36 5.68
CA ALA A 59 -21.89 -36.06 6.38
C ALA A 59 -21.37 -37.14 7.35
N ASP A 60 -20.30 -37.85 7.01
CA ASP A 60 -19.64 -38.81 7.91
C ASP A 60 -19.04 -38.10 9.16
N ILE A 61 -18.41 -36.93 8.97
CA ILE A 61 -17.84 -36.13 10.06
C ILE A 61 -18.94 -35.56 10.95
N ASP A 62 -20.04 -35.06 10.37
CA ASP A 62 -21.19 -34.54 11.11
C ASP A 62 -21.83 -35.66 11.96
N ALA A 63 -21.95 -36.89 11.43
CA ALA A 63 -22.42 -38.04 12.19
C ALA A 63 -21.47 -38.48 13.33
N GLU A 64 -20.15 -38.40 13.13
CA GLU A 64 -19.18 -38.67 14.21
C GLU A 64 -19.21 -37.57 15.29
N LEU A 65 -19.43 -36.32 14.89
CA LEU A 65 -19.55 -35.18 15.81
C LEU A 65 -20.82 -35.29 16.66
N ASP A 66 -21.98 -35.58 16.05
CA ASP A 66 -23.24 -35.80 16.78
C ASP A 66 -23.13 -36.98 17.76
N ALA A 67 -22.49 -38.09 17.36
CA ALA A 67 -22.25 -39.23 18.24
C ALA A 67 -21.34 -38.87 19.42
N THR A 68 -20.24 -38.14 19.16
CA THR A 68 -19.29 -37.71 20.19
C THR A 68 -19.91 -36.67 21.13
N ALA A 69 -20.78 -35.79 20.63
CA ALA A 69 -21.53 -34.83 21.42
C ALA A 69 -22.58 -35.52 22.31
N ALA A 70 -23.22 -36.59 21.84
CA ALA A 70 -24.15 -37.39 22.63
C ALA A 70 -23.46 -38.17 23.78
N GLU A 71 -22.18 -38.49 23.65
CA GLU A 71 -21.37 -39.06 24.73
C GLU A 71 -21.03 -38.02 25.83
N LEU A 72 -21.03 -36.72 25.51
CA LEU A 72 -20.71 -35.61 26.43
C LEU A 72 -21.88 -35.24 27.38
N ASN A 73 -22.67 -36.23 27.82
CA ASN A 73 -23.89 -36.04 28.64
C ASN A 73 -23.62 -35.80 30.15
N GLY A 74 -22.51 -35.14 30.48
CA GLY A 74 -22.10 -34.82 31.86
C GLY A 74 -21.15 -33.63 31.91
N ASP A 75 -20.92 -33.06 33.09
CA ASP A 75 -20.09 -31.85 33.26
C ASP A 75 -18.64 -32.09 32.77
N PRO A 76 -18.23 -31.51 31.63
CA PRO A 76 -16.99 -31.86 30.95
C PRO A 76 -15.74 -31.35 31.69
N ALA A 77 -15.91 -30.43 32.65
CA ALA A 77 -14.79 -29.86 33.42
C ALA A 77 -14.30 -30.78 34.55
N ALA A 78 -15.10 -31.76 34.98
CA ALA A 78 -14.86 -32.51 36.22
C ALA A 78 -14.07 -33.82 36.05
N THR A 79 -13.91 -34.35 34.83
CA THR A 79 -13.26 -35.64 34.57
C THR A 79 -12.30 -35.59 33.37
N ALA A 80 -11.22 -36.36 33.42
CA ALA A 80 -10.26 -36.47 32.32
C ALA A 80 -10.88 -37.05 31.04
N GLU A 81 -11.90 -37.91 31.19
CA GLU A 81 -12.68 -38.44 30.07
C GLU A 81 -13.51 -37.35 29.39
N GLY A 82 -14.19 -36.49 30.17
CA GLY A 82 -14.91 -35.33 29.62
C GLY A 82 -14.01 -34.34 28.87
N GLN A 83 -12.80 -34.09 29.37
CA GLN A 83 -11.80 -33.26 28.68
C GLN A 83 -11.30 -33.90 27.37
N ALA A 84 -11.12 -35.22 27.34
CA ALA A 84 -10.72 -35.93 26.12
C ALA A 84 -11.84 -35.91 25.05
N THR A 85 -13.10 -36.09 25.45
CA THR A 85 -14.26 -35.99 24.53
C THR A 85 -14.44 -34.57 24.01
N ALA A 86 -14.28 -33.55 24.85
CA ALA A 86 -14.30 -32.15 24.42
C ALA A 86 -13.18 -31.83 23.41
N ALA A 87 -11.96 -32.33 23.64
CA ALA A 87 -10.85 -32.18 22.70
C ALA A 87 -11.12 -32.88 21.35
N LYS A 88 -11.78 -34.05 21.36
CA LYS A 88 -12.20 -34.76 20.15
C LYS A 88 -13.21 -33.95 19.32
N ILE A 89 -14.19 -33.30 19.95
CA ILE A 89 -15.18 -32.44 19.27
C ILE A 89 -14.48 -31.29 18.53
N VAL A 90 -13.56 -30.58 19.19
CA VAL A 90 -12.80 -29.46 18.59
C VAL A 90 -11.97 -29.93 17.39
N LEU A 91 -11.46 -31.16 17.42
CA LEU A 91 -10.69 -31.76 16.32
C LEU A 91 -11.59 -32.17 15.13
N LEU A 92 -12.80 -32.65 15.39
CA LEU A 92 -13.80 -32.95 14.36
C LEU A 92 -14.30 -31.66 13.67
N ASP A 93 -14.56 -30.58 14.43
CA ASP A 93 -14.87 -29.25 13.89
C ASP A 93 -13.75 -28.67 13.02
N ALA A 94 -12.48 -28.99 13.33
CA ALA A 94 -11.34 -28.58 12.51
C ALA A 94 -11.31 -29.33 11.16
N ARG A 95 -11.53 -30.65 11.18
CA ARG A 95 -11.65 -31.48 9.96
C ARG A 95 -12.83 -31.05 9.10
N ARG A 96 -13.99 -30.81 9.73
CA ARG A 96 -15.21 -30.33 9.06
C ARG A 96 -14.95 -29.05 8.26
N ARG A 97 -14.27 -28.06 8.87
CA ARG A 97 -13.91 -26.80 8.19
C ARG A 97 -12.99 -27.02 6.99
N GLY A 98 -11.95 -27.85 7.12
CA GLY A 98 -11.06 -28.18 6.00
C GLY A 98 -11.77 -28.91 4.85
N ALA A 99 -12.75 -29.77 5.15
CA ALA A 99 -13.56 -30.45 4.14
C ALA A 99 -14.55 -29.49 3.43
N VAL A 100 -15.11 -28.50 4.14
CA VAL A 100 -15.97 -27.45 3.55
C VAL A 100 -15.16 -26.52 2.64
N GLU A 101 -13.99 -26.06 3.07
CA GLU A 101 -13.08 -25.23 2.26
C GLU A 101 -12.70 -25.95 0.95
N ALA A 102 -12.37 -27.25 1.02
CA ALA A 102 -12.11 -28.06 -0.16
C ALA A 102 -13.33 -28.26 -1.07
N LEU A 103 -14.55 -28.26 -0.53
CA LEU A 103 -15.79 -28.31 -1.33
C LEU A 103 -16.04 -26.99 -2.06
N GLU A 104 -15.84 -25.85 -1.39
CA GLU A 104 -15.96 -24.52 -1.99
C GLU A 104 -14.92 -24.32 -3.11
N GLU A 105 -13.66 -24.73 -2.89
CA GLU A 105 -12.61 -24.72 -3.91
C GLU A 105 -12.93 -25.65 -5.10
N ALA A 106 -13.47 -26.85 -4.84
CA ALA A 106 -13.88 -27.79 -5.88
C ALA A 106 -15.13 -27.34 -6.67
N GLN A 107 -15.98 -26.49 -6.08
CA GLN A 107 -17.11 -25.85 -6.78
C GLN A 107 -16.71 -24.57 -7.52
N ALA A 108 -15.70 -23.85 -7.02
CA ALA A 108 -15.14 -22.67 -7.68
C ALA A 108 -14.27 -23.02 -8.91
N SER A 109 -13.72 -24.24 -8.97
CA SER A 109 -12.96 -24.74 -10.11
C SER A 109 -13.89 -25.23 -11.23
N PRO A 110 -13.91 -24.59 -12.42
CA PRO A 110 -14.80 -24.96 -13.51
C PRO A 110 -14.34 -26.26 -14.19
N ALA A 111 -14.77 -27.40 -13.66
CA ALA A 111 -14.52 -28.70 -14.25
C ALA A 111 -15.17 -28.82 -15.64
N SER A 112 -14.35 -29.04 -16.66
CA SER A 112 -14.77 -29.25 -18.05
C SER A 112 -15.48 -30.60 -18.21
N GLY A 113 -16.81 -30.56 -18.27
CA GLY A 113 -17.68 -31.70 -18.61
C GLY A 113 -18.86 -31.23 -19.45
N PRO A 114 -19.35 -32.03 -20.43
CA PRO A 114 -20.38 -31.59 -21.36
C PRO A 114 -21.73 -31.48 -20.67
N VAL A 115 -22.12 -30.27 -20.30
CA VAL A 115 -23.46 -30.01 -19.77
C VAL A 115 -24.48 -30.13 -20.91
N HIS A 116 -25.35 -31.14 -20.81
CA HIS A 116 -26.48 -31.31 -21.70
C HIS A 116 -27.55 -30.24 -21.38
N TRP A 117 -27.38 -29.04 -21.92
CA TRP A 117 -28.39 -27.98 -21.81
C TRP A 117 -29.60 -28.26 -22.71
N SER A 118 -30.79 -28.21 -22.12
CA SER A 118 -32.05 -28.15 -22.87
C SER A 118 -32.24 -26.72 -23.39
N PRO A 119 -32.69 -26.51 -24.65
CA PRO A 119 -32.61 -25.20 -25.28
C PRO A 119 -33.71 -24.24 -24.81
N LEU A 120 -33.37 -23.41 -23.81
CA LEU A 120 -33.82 -22.03 -23.78
C LEU A 120 -32.77 -21.18 -24.52
N HIS A 121 -33.20 -20.21 -25.32
CA HIS A 121 -32.36 -19.57 -26.35
C HIS A 121 -31.27 -18.64 -25.78
N ASP A 122 -30.12 -19.22 -25.44
CA ASP A 122 -28.86 -18.47 -25.32
C ASP A 122 -28.11 -18.45 -26.66
N GLY A 123 -27.77 -17.25 -27.12
CA GLY A 123 -27.02 -16.99 -28.35
C GLY A 123 -27.83 -16.25 -29.43
N GLU A 124 -27.72 -14.93 -29.48
CA GLU A 124 -28.24 -14.11 -30.59
C GLU A 124 -27.55 -14.54 -31.89
N SER A 125 -28.31 -15.15 -32.80
CA SER A 125 -27.75 -15.74 -34.01
C SER A 125 -27.08 -14.68 -34.88
N ALA A 126 -26.08 -15.07 -35.69
CA ALA A 126 -25.44 -14.12 -36.61
C ALA A 126 -26.46 -13.49 -37.59
N GLU A 127 -27.54 -14.21 -37.87
CA GLU A 127 -28.68 -13.78 -38.68
C GLU A 127 -29.56 -12.77 -37.93
N GLN A 128 -29.90 -13.01 -36.65
CA GLN A 128 -30.57 -12.02 -35.79
C GLN A 128 -29.75 -10.72 -35.69
N ARG A 129 -28.42 -10.81 -35.53
CA ARG A 129 -27.51 -9.65 -35.56
C ARG A 129 -27.40 -8.96 -36.93
N ALA A 130 -27.76 -9.64 -38.02
CA ALA A 130 -27.86 -9.03 -39.34
C ALA A 130 -29.24 -8.37 -39.56
N LEU A 131 -30.30 -8.97 -39.02
CA LEU A 131 -31.67 -8.45 -39.04
C LEU A 131 -31.81 -7.21 -38.14
N ASN A 132 -31.34 -7.24 -36.89
CA ASN A 132 -31.30 -6.09 -35.97
C ASN A 132 -30.54 -4.90 -36.57
N ARG A 133 -29.54 -5.13 -37.44
CA ARG A 133 -28.82 -4.06 -38.17
C ARG A 133 -29.57 -3.48 -39.37
N ARG A 134 -30.48 -4.24 -39.98
CA ARG A 134 -31.25 -3.83 -41.17
C ARG A 134 -32.63 -3.26 -40.83
N ALA A 135 -33.26 -3.75 -39.77
CA ALA A 135 -34.55 -3.29 -39.29
C ALA A 135 -34.48 -1.83 -38.81
N SER A 136 -35.42 -0.98 -39.25
CA SER A 136 -35.51 0.43 -38.83
C SER A 136 -36.69 0.68 -37.89
N LEU A 137 -36.42 1.35 -36.76
CA LEU A 137 -37.45 1.80 -35.84
C LEU A 137 -38.49 2.73 -36.52
N SER A 138 -38.04 3.55 -37.49
CA SER A 138 -38.95 4.41 -38.27
C SER A 138 -39.97 3.63 -39.09
N ASN A 139 -39.61 2.43 -39.58
CA ASN A 139 -40.49 1.57 -40.36
C ASN A 139 -41.50 0.87 -39.44
N TYR A 140 -41.09 0.41 -38.25
CA TYR A 140 -42.01 -0.11 -37.24
C TYR A 140 -43.05 0.93 -36.81
N ILE A 141 -42.62 2.14 -36.48
CA ILE A 141 -43.54 3.23 -36.10
C ILE A 141 -44.48 3.60 -37.27
N SER A 142 -43.96 3.68 -38.50
CA SER A 142 -44.77 3.95 -39.71
C SER A 142 -45.66 2.78 -40.14
N ALA A 143 -45.45 1.58 -39.62
CA ALA A 143 -46.30 0.42 -39.81
C ALA A 143 -47.43 0.42 -38.77
N SER A 144 -47.08 0.63 -37.49
CA SER A 144 -48.02 0.77 -36.37
C SER A 144 -49.00 1.92 -36.55
N ILE A 145 -48.54 3.12 -36.96
CA ILE A 145 -49.42 4.28 -37.22
C ILE A 145 -50.40 4.02 -38.38
N ALA A 146 -50.03 3.17 -39.33
CA ALA A 146 -50.83 2.85 -40.51
C ALA A 146 -51.61 1.52 -40.39
N ASP A 147 -51.71 0.97 -39.17
CA ASP A 147 -52.36 -0.30 -38.81
C ASP A 147 -52.07 -1.44 -39.81
N ARG A 148 -50.79 -1.59 -40.15
CA ARG A 148 -50.31 -2.57 -41.14
C ARG A 148 -49.09 -3.31 -40.61
N ALA A 149 -48.93 -4.56 -41.00
CA ALA A 149 -47.74 -5.34 -40.71
C ALA A 149 -46.47 -4.65 -41.27
N PRO A 150 -45.35 -4.65 -40.52
CA PRO A 150 -44.05 -4.27 -41.06
C PRO A 150 -43.65 -5.20 -42.22
N LYS A 151 -42.72 -4.77 -43.09
CA LYS A 151 -42.30 -5.53 -44.27
C LYS A 151 -40.78 -5.53 -44.41
N GLY A 152 -40.21 -6.67 -44.81
CA GLY A 152 -38.76 -6.83 -44.98
C GLY A 152 -38.08 -7.26 -43.68
N ALA A 153 -36.91 -6.69 -43.39
CA ALA A 153 -36.08 -7.07 -42.25
C ALA A 153 -36.82 -6.94 -40.89
N GLU A 154 -37.75 -5.99 -40.78
CA GLU A 154 -38.61 -5.80 -39.62
C GLU A 154 -39.63 -6.94 -39.44
N ALA A 155 -40.19 -7.48 -40.53
CA ALA A 155 -41.11 -8.62 -40.46
C ALA A 155 -40.36 -9.91 -40.05
N GLU A 156 -39.18 -10.12 -40.65
CA GLU A 156 -38.27 -11.22 -40.33
C GLU A 156 -37.79 -11.15 -38.87
N LEU A 157 -37.52 -9.93 -38.35
CA LEU A 157 -37.13 -9.72 -36.96
C LEU A 157 -38.28 -10.01 -35.97
N SER A 158 -39.48 -9.49 -36.22
CA SER A 158 -40.66 -9.78 -35.38
C SER A 158 -40.99 -11.28 -35.37
N ALA A 159 -40.89 -11.95 -36.52
CA ALA A 159 -41.05 -13.40 -36.62
C ALA A 159 -39.98 -14.16 -35.80
N SER A 160 -38.72 -13.70 -35.83
CA SER A 160 -37.62 -14.33 -35.07
C SER A 160 -37.80 -14.27 -33.55
N TYR A 161 -38.50 -13.25 -33.04
CA TYR A 161 -38.86 -13.11 -31.62
C TYR A 161 -40.28 -13.60 -31.30
N GLN A 162 -41.01 -14.18 -32.26
CA GLN A 162 -42.40 -14.63 -32.14
C GLN A 162 -43.36 -13.53 -31.62
N LEU A 163 -43.07 -12.27 -31.92
CA LEU A 163 -43.85 -11.13 -31.46
C LEU A 163 -45.09 -10.91 -32.35
N PRO A 164 -46.20 -10.41 -31.80
CA PRO A 164 -47.32 -9.91 -32.58
C PRO A 164 -46.85 -8.84 -33.58
N GLU A 165 -47.44 -8.80 -34.78
CA GLU A 165 -47.00 -7.93 -35.89
C GLU A 165 -47.04 -6.42 -35.57
N THR A 166 -47.77 -6.02 -34.53
CA THR A 166 -47.88 -4.65 -34.02
C THR A 166 -46.87 -4.30 -32.92
N HIS A 167 -46.09 -5.25 -32.41
CA HIS A 167 -45.17 -5.04 -31.28
C HIS A 167 -43.74 -4.75 -31.76
N THR A 168 -43.18 -3.62 -31.33
CA THR A 168 -41.77 -3.28 -31.59
C THR A 168 -40.86 -4.09 -30.65
N PRO A 169 -39.85 -4.84 -31.13
CA PRO A 169 -38.93 -5.54 -30.25
C PRO A 169 -38.04 -4.55 -29.48
N TRP A 170 -37.72 -4.86 -28.21
CA TRP A 170 -36.88 -4.00 -27.37
C TRP A 170 -35.46 -3.81 -27.96
N SER A 171 -34.95 -4.79 -28.72
CA SER A 171 -33.69 -4.67 -29.46
C SER A 171 -33.69 -3.54 -30.49
N ALA A 172 -34.85 -3.17 -31.05
CA ALA A 172 -34.98 -2.05 -32.00
C ALA A 172 -35.06 -0.68 -31.31
N LEU A 173 -35.20 -0.64 -29.98
CA LEU A 173 -35.17 0.57 -29.15
C LEU A 173 -33.79 0.82 -28.52
N ALA A 174 -32.90 -0.17 -28.53
CA ALA A 174 -31.55 -0.02 -27.99
C ALA A 174 -30.75 1.01 -28.82
N PRO A 175 -30.02 1.94 -28.17
CA PRO A 175 -29.18 2.89 -28.89
C PRO A 175 -28.10 2.12 -29.67
N ARG A 176 -28.02 2.36 -30.97
CA ARG A 176 -27.01 1.75 -31.83
C ARG A 176 -25.65 2.33 -31.47
N SER A 177 -24.77 1.50 -30.91
CA SER A 177 -23.35 1.83 -30.79
C SER A 177 -22.73 1.80 -32.20
N GLU A 178 -22.65 2.98 -32.82
CA GLU A 178 -21.70 3.16 -33.92
C GLU A 178 -20.27 2.97 -33.38
N PRO A 179 -19.32 2.47 -34.19
CA PRO A 179 -17.92 2.42 -33.79
C PRO A 179 -17.39 3.84 -33.66
N LEU A 180 -17.44 4.37 -32.44
CA LEU A 180 -17.09 5.76 -32.15
C LEU A 180 -15.63 6.04 -32.50
N ALA A 181 -15.40 7.20 -33.14
CA ALA A 181 -14.07 7.63 -33.55
C ALA A 181 -13.07 7.63 -32.38
N ALA A 182 -11.82 7.29 -32.70
CA ALA A 182 -10.72 7.27 -31.76
C ALA A 182 -10.29 8.70 -31.39
N ASP A 183 -10.90 9.24 -30.34
CA ASP A 183 -10.51 10.49 -29.66
C ASP A 183 -10.84 10.42 -28.16
N ALA A 184 -10.30 9.40 -27.49
CA ALA A 184 -10.09 9.40 -26.04
C ALA A 184 -8.66 8.90 -25.76
N PRO A 185 -7.95 9.49 -24.78
CA PRO A 185 -6.57 9.08 -24.46
C PRO A 185 -6.51 7.69 -23.80
N THR A 186 -7.62 7.20 -23.27
CA THR A 186 -7.72 5.92 -22.57
C THR A 186 -8.30 4.87 -23.52
N THR A 187 -7.46 4.26 -24.36
CA THR A 187 -7.86 3.10 -25.15
C THR A 187 -7.77 1.83 -24.31
N LEU A 188 -8.87 1.45 -23.66
CA LEU A 188 -9.02 0.08 -23.18
C LEU A 188 -9.00 -0.88 -24.39
N PRO A 189 -8.21 -1.98 -24.35
CA PRO A 189 -8.27 -3.00 -25.39
C PRO A 189 -9.69 -3.57 -25.46
N GLY A 190 -10.15 -3.90 -26.67
CA GLY A 190 -11.51 -4.39 -26.90
C GLY A 190 -11.73 -5.80 -26.34
N THR A 191 -12.04 -5.90 -25.05
CA THR A 191 -12.57 -7.11 -24.42
C THR A 191 -13.96 -7.42 -24.98
N GLY A 192 -14.18 -8.68 -25.38
CA GLY A 192 -15.46 -9.16 -25.88
C GLY A 192 -16.51 -9.20 -24.75
N THR A 193 -17.79 -9.18 -25.10
CA THR A 193 -18.95 -9.03 -24.19
C THR A 193 -19.13 -10.11 -23.12
N GLU A 194 -18.31 -11.16 -23.12
CA GLU A 194 -18.32 -12.25 -22.13
C GLU A 194 -16.94 -12.46 -21.47
N THR A 195 -16.00 -11.52 -21.63
CA THR A 195 -14.68 -11.61 -21.01
C THR A 195 -14.79 -11.20 -19.54
N ARG A 196 -14.59 -12.14 -18.61
CA ARG A 196 -14.42 -11.83 -17.20
C ARG A 196 -13.05 -11.19 -17.00
N GLU A 197 -13.02 -9.89 -16.72
CA GLU A 197 -11.76 -9.17 -16.47
C GLU A 197 -11.25 -9.50 -15.06
N ASP A 198 -9.99 -9.92 -14.99
CA ASP A 198 -9.23 -10.02 -13.73
C ASP A 198 -9.02 -8.63 -13.12
N PRO A 199 -8.78 -8.51 -11.80
CA PRO A 199 -8.55 -7.22 -11.15
C PRO A 199 -7.36 -6.48 -11.78
N TYR A 200 -7.52 -5.18 -12.01
CA TYR A 200 -6.48 -4.31 -12.56
C TYR A 200 -5.18 -4.38 -11.75
N VAL A 201 -4.08 -4.75 -12.42
CA VAL A 201 -2.74 -4.70 -11.85
C VAL A 201 -2.29 -3.24 -11.77
N SER A 202 -1.95 -2.76 -10.57
CA SER A 202 -1.47 -1.39 -10.39
C SER A 202 -0.08 -1.19 -11.00
N ARG A 203 0.21 0.06 -11.37
CA ARG A 203 1.58 0.51 -11.64
C ARG A 203 2.48 0.27 -10.41
N VAL A 204 3.77 0.04 -10.66
CA VAL A 204 4.80 0.04 -9.61
C VAL A 204 5.26 1.48 -9.39
N PHE A 205 5.26 1.90 -8.12
CA PHE A 205 5.69 3.23 -7.68
C PHE A 205 6.89 3.14 -6.73
N ALA A 206 7.62 4.23 -6.57
CA ALA A 206 8.69 4.33 -5.58
C ALA A 206 8.11 4.31 -4.15
N GLY A 207 8.74 3.53 -3.27
CA GLY A 207 8.37 3.51 -1.84
C GLY A 207 8.65 4.85 -1.15
N SER A 208 7.86 5.16 -0.11
CA SER A 208 8.02 6.37 0.71
C SER A 208 9.42 6.48 1.31
N VAL A 209 10.20 7.45 0.83
CA VAL A 209 11.53 7.79 1.37
C VAL A 209 11.45 8.69 2.61
N VAL A 210 10.32 9.38 2.78
CA VAL A 210 10.09 10.42 3.79
C VAL A 210 10.16 9.84 5.21
N GLU A 211 9.57 8.66 5.40
CA GLU A 211 9.56 7.94 6.68
C GLU A 211 10.94 7.36 7.03
N PHE A 212 11.71 6.92 6.03
CA PHE A 212 13.08 6.44 6.22
C PHE A 212 14.05 7.56 6.64
N LEU A 213 13.80 8.79 6.21
CA LEU A 213 14.54 10.00 6.63
C LEU A 213 14.03 10.62 7.94
N GLY A 214 13.16 9.92 8.69
CA GLY A 214 12.69 10.33 10.01
C GLY A 214 11.87 11.63 10.03
N VAL A 215 11.23 11.98 8.92
CA VAL A 215 10.37 13.17 8.82
C VAL A 215 9.05 12.92 9.56
N ASP A 216 8.70 13.84 10.45
CA ASP A 216 7.50 13.77 11.28
C ASP A 216 6.26 14.24 10.48
N ARG A 217 5.37 13.32 10.10
CA ARG A 217 4.13 13.64 9.37
C ARG A 217 3.05 14.09 10.35
N ARG A 218 2.65 15.36 10.26
CA ARG A 218 1.63 15.98 11.12
C ARG A 218 0.38 16.32 10.31
N MET A 219 -0.78 15.85 10.79
CA MET A 219 -2.08 16.28 10.29
C MET A 219 -2.42 17.67 10.87
N ILE A 220 -2.71 18.63 9.99
CA ILE A 220 -3.06 20.02 10.33
C ILE A 220 -4.52 20.23 9.93
N PRO A 221 -5.43 20.62 10.87
CA PRO A 221 -6.85 20.72 10.56
C PRO A 221 -7.20 22.00 9.77
N PHE A 222 -6.52 23.12 10.01
CA PHE A 222 -6.72 24.40 9.32
C PHE A 222 -5.57 25.37 9.61
N GLY A 223 -5.48 26.44 8.82
CA GLY A 223 -4.52 27.54 9.04
C GLY A 223 -3.08 27.18 8.66
N GLU A 224 -2.12 27.95 9.16
CA GLU A 224 -0.69 27.75 8.93
C GLU A 224 -0.06 27.10 10.17
N LEU A 225 0.90 26.19 10.00
CA LEU A 225 1.63 25.61 11.13
C LEU A 225 2.94 26.37 11.34
N SER A 226 3.14 26.88 12.55
CA SER A 226 4.42 27.48 12.97
C SER A 226 5.08 26.58 14.02
N VAL A 227 6.24 26.03 13.70
CA VAL A 227 7.02 25.18 14.60
C VAL A 227 8.16 26.01 15.23
N PRO A 228 8.09 26.33 16.54
CA PRO A 228 9.18 27.02 17.21
C PRO A 228 10.40 26.09 17.38
N VAL A 229 11.57 26.58 16.99
CA VAL A 229 12.86 25.90 17.12
C VAL A 229 13.77 26.77 17.98
N VAL A 230 14.20 26.23 19.13
CA VAL A 230 15.22 26.88 19.96
C VAL A 230 16.59 26.66 19.31
N SER A 231 17.24 27.75 18.87
CA SER A 231 18.51 27.71 18.16
C SER A 231 19.72 28.02 19.05
N SER A 232 19.52 28.76 20.15
CA SER A 232 20.54 28.99 21.19
C SER A 232 19.90 29.06 22.58
N GLY A 233 20.72 28.81 23.60
CA GLY A 233 20.32 28.83 25.01
C GLY A 233 21.55 28.82 25.93
N VAL A 234 21.29 28.72 27.24
CA VAL A 234 22.29 28.94 28.29
C VAL A 234 23.48 27.99 28.21
N ASN A 235 24.69 28.55 28.14
CA ASN A 235 25.96 27.83 28.25
C ASN A 235 26.41 27.73 29.72
N PRO A 236 26.35 26.55 30.37
CA PRO A 236 26.72 26.39 31.78
C PRO A 236 28.22 26.61 32.01
N ALA A 237 28.57 27.29 33.10
CA ALA A 237 29.95 27.54 33.49
C ALA A 237 30.18 27.17 34.96
N ILE A 238 31.39 26.71 35.30
CA ILE A 238 31.79 26.51 36.70
C ILE A 238 32.14 27.87 37.28
N LEU A 239 31.35 28.32 38.27
CA LEU A 239 31.55 29.60 38.94
C LEU A 239 32.38 29.44 40.21
N ALA A 240 33.23 30.44 40.48
CA ALA A 240 33.92 30.55 41.75
C ALA A 240 32.91 30.78 42.89
N LYS A 241 33.29 30.51 44.14
CA LYS A 241 32.44 30.76 45.30
C LYS A 241 32.16 32.27 45.42
N GLY A 242 30.92 32.68 45.14
CA GLY A 242 30.50 34.08 45.10
C GLY A 242 30.65 34.77 43.73
N GLY A 243 31.00 34.02 42.68
CA GLY A 243 30.88 34.49 41.30
C GLY A 243 29.45 34.30 40.78
N ASP A 244 29.06 35.15 39.84
CA ASP A 244 27.78 35.11 39.13
C ASP A 244 28.02 34.94 37.62
N LYS A 245 26.97 34.59 36.87
CA LYS A 245 26.99 34.52 35.40
C LYS A 245 25.74 35.21 34.86
N ASP A 246 25.96 36.19 33.97
CA ASP A 246 24.87 36.86 33.28
C ASP A 246 23.95 35.87 32.54
N ALA A 247 22.64 36.13 32.61
CA ALA A 247 21.63 35.34 31.93
C ALA A 247 21.72 35.55 30.40
N GLU A 248 21.91 34.46 29.66
CA GLU A 248 21.95 34.49 28.20
C GLU A 248 20.52 34.51 27.62
N ALA A 249 20.32 35.31 26.57
CA ALA A 249 19.01 35.45 25.92
C ALA A 249 18.66 34.21 25.08
N LEU A 250 17.45 33.68 25.27
CA LEU A 250 16.91 32.57 24.47
C LEU A 250 16.62 33.03 23.04
N THR A 251 17.16 32.35 22.03
CA THR A 251 16.81 32.59 20.62
C THR A 251 15.90 31.48 20.10
N VAL A 252 14.76 31.88 19.53
CA VAL A 252 13.78 30.99 18.92
C VAL A 252 13.54 31.44 17.47
N THR A 253 13.69 30.52 16.52
CA THR A 253 13.26 30.68 15.14
C THR A 253 11.94 29.95 14.92
N PHE A 254 11.17 30.34 13.90
CA PHE A 254 9.89 29.71 13.58
C PHE A 254 9.96 29.13 12.17
N ALA A 255 9.84 27.81 12.07
CA ALA A 255 9.64 27.14 10.79
C ALA A 255 8.14 27.20 10.45
N LYS A 256 7.79 27.99 9.44
CA LYS A 256 6.40 28.15 8.97
C LYS A 256 6.12 27.14 7.86
N LEU A 257 4.94 26.52 7.88
CA LEU A 257 4.41 25.68 6.82
C LEU A 257 3.07 26.26 6.31
N GLU A 258 2.91 26.30 5.00
CA GLU A 258 1.76 26.87 4.28
C GLU A 258 1.18 25.83 3.30
N PRO A 259 -0.15 25.70 3.14
CA PRO A 259 -0.75 24.61 2.36
C PRO A 259 -0.50 24.72 0.85
N HIS A 260 0.39 23.88 0.30
CA HIS A 260 0.62 23.76 -1.14
C HIS A 260 -0.21 22.61 -1.72
N ARG A 261 -0.79 22.81 -2.92
CA ARG A 261 -1.70 21.82 -3.55
C ARG A 261 -1.03 21.02 -4.65
N LEU A 262 -0.89 19.72 -4.41
CA LEU A 262 -0.62 18.72 -5.43
C LEU A 262 -1.95 18.13 -5.92
N GLY A 263 -2.17 18.16 -7.23
CA GLY A 263 -3.37 17.64 -7.87
C GLY A 263 -3.04 16.73 -9.04
N ALA A 264 -3.76 15.61 -9.14
CA ALA A 264 -3.70 14.68 -10.26
C ALA A 264 -5.12 14.32 -10.71
N ASN A 265 -5.33 13.98 -11.99
CA ASN A 265 -6.65 13.62 -12.49
C ASN A 265 -6.63 12.56 -13.59
N PHE A 266 -7.65 11.71 -13.58
CA PHE A 266 -7.99 10.80 -14.66
C PHE A 266 -9.28 11.20 -15.36
N LEU A 267 -9.40 10.78 -16.61
CA LEU A 267 -10.56 10.91 -17.47
C LEU A 267 -10.84 9.53 -18.10
N TRP A 268 -12.09 9.09 -18.04
CA TRP A 268 -12.56 7.85 -18.69
C TRP A 268 -14.02 8.00 -19.13
N ARG A 269 -14.50 7.15 -20.04
CA ARG A 269 -15.88 7.22 -20.53
C ARG A 269 -16.83 6.44 -19.64
N ILE A 270 -18.10 6.83 -19.61
CA ILE A 270 -19.15 6.11 -18.85
C ILE A 270 -19.30 4.68 -19.39
N GLU A 271 -19.17 4.49 -20.70
CA GLU A 271 -19.20 3.18 -21.37
C GLU A 271 -18.08 2.25 -20.89
N ASP A 272 -16.89 2.79 -20.61
CA ASP A 272 -15.74 2.03 -20.11
C ASP A 272 -16.00 1.54 -18.67
N ALA A 273 -16.62 2.38 -17.84
CA ALA A 273 -17.02 2.00 -16.47
C ALA A 273 -18.17 0.99 -16.44
N MET A 274 -19.03 0.97 -17.47
CA MET A 274 -20.05 -0.08 -17.63
C MET A 274 -19.46 -1.39 -18.14
N ARG A 275 -18.33 -1.36 -18.86
CA ARG A 275 -17.60 -2.58 -19.26
C ARG A 275 -16.80 -3.16 -18.10
N SER A 276 -16.15 -2.32 -17.30
CA SER A 276 -15.31 -2.77 -16.18
C SER A 276 -15.74 -2.12 -14.85
N PRO A 277 -16.50 -2.85 -14.00
CA PRO A 277 -17.12 -2.27 -12.80
C PRO A 277 -16.12 -1.85 -11.71
N ASN A 278 -14.87 -2.34 -11.78
CA ASN A 278 -13.81 -2.04 -10.80
C ASN A 278 -12.84 -0.93 -11.25
N LEU A 279 -13.08 -0.32 -12.42
CA LEU A 279 -12.17 0.68 -13.01
C LEU A 279 -11.97 1.90 -12.11
N GLU A 280 -13.02 2.44 -11.49
CA GLU A 280 -12.90 3.66 -10.68
C GLU A 280 -12.06 3.43 -9.41
N ASP A 281 -12.19 2.26 -8.77
CA ASP A 281 -11.39 1.93 -7.58
C ASP A 281 -9.93 1.63 -7.92
N ALA A 282 -9.66 0.98 -9.06
CA ALA A 282 -8.29 0.82 -9.55
C ALA A 282 -7.62 2.18 -9.83
N LEU A 283 -8.34 3.12 -10.45
CA LEU A 283 -7.85 4.49 -10.69
C LEU A 283 -7.64 5.27 -9.39
N ARG A 284 -8.45 5.05 -8.35
CA ARG A 284 -8.24 5.65 -7.01
C ARG A 284 -6.95 5.13 -6.35
N VAL A 285 -6.69 3.82 -6.42
CA VAL A 285 -5.45 3.22 -5.90
C VAL A 285 -4.23 3.79 -6.63
N ASP A 286 -4.23 3.79 -7.96
CA ASP A 286 -3.12 4.35 -8.76
C ASP A 286 -2.89 5.85 -8.49
N LEU A 287 -3.94 6.67 -8.40
CA LEU A 287 -3.82 8.08 -8.02
C LEU A 287 -3.22 8.26 -6.61
N SER A 288 -3.62 7.43 -5.64
CA SER A 288 -3.09 7.52 -4.28
C SER A 288 -1.60 7.24 -4.21
N GLN A 289 -1.13 6.25 -4.97
CA GLN A 289 0.29 5.88 -5.04
C GLN A 289 1.10 6.90 -5.84
N ALA A 290 0.54 7.42 -6.95
CA ALA A 290 1.15 8.50 -7.73
C ALA A 290 1.35 9.79 -6.92
N ILE A 291 0.38 10.15 -6.08
CA ILE A 291 0.50 11.30 -5.17
C ILE A 291 1.50 11.04 -4.04
N ALA A 292 1.57 9.82 -3.50
CA ALA A 292 2.57 9.47 -2.49
C ALA A 292 4.02 9.53 -3.03
N GLU A 293 4.23 9.07 -4.27
CA GLU A 293 5.52 9.19 -4.96
C GLU A 293 5.86 10.66 -5.26
N ALA A 294 4.92 11.42 -5.84
CA ALA A 294 5.13 12.82 -6.15
C ALA A 294 5.38 13.69 -4.89
N THR A 295 4.68 13.41 -3.79
CA THR A 295 4.95 14.02 -2.48
C THR A 295 6.37 13.73 -2.01
N SER A 296 6.79 12.47 -2.08
CA SER A 296 8.16 12.04 -1.74
C SER A 296 9.21 12.73 -2.62
N ALA A 297 8.93 12.90 -3.91
CA ALA A 297 9.81 13.57 -4.87
C ALA A 297 9.98 15.06 -4.57
N ARG A 298 8.91 15.77 -4.18
CA ARG A 298 8.98 17.19 -3.79
C ARG A 298 9.64 17.40 -2.42
N VAL A 299 9.39 16.53 -1.44
CA VAL A 299 10.08 16.57 -0.14
C VAL A 299 11.60 16.40 -0.29
N LEU A 300 12.07 15.61 -1.27
CA LEU A 300 13.49 15.52 -1.59
C LEU A 300 13.99 16.71 -2.42
N ASN A 301 13.40 16.93 -3.60
CA ASN A 301 13.99 17.72 -4.68
C ASN A 301 13.30 19.07 -4.93
N GLY A 302 12.32 19.46 -4.11
CA GLY A 302 11.58 20.71 -4.29
C GLY A 302 12.51 21.92 -4.28
N ASP A 303 12.32 22.84 -5.22
CA ASP A 303 13.26 23.94 -5.48
C ASP A 303 12.95 25.24 -4.70
N GLY A 304 11.91 25.23 -3.85
CA GLY A 304 11.46 26.40 -3.08
C GLY A 304 10.86 27.53 -3.93
N THR A 305 10.69 27.33 -5.23
CA THR A 305 10.16 28.34 -6.16
C THR A 305 8.68 28.09 -6.40
N ALA A 306 7.85 29.04 -5.97
CA ALA A 306 6.40 28.94 -6.11
C ALA A 306 5.99 28.57 -7.56
N PRO A 307 5.16 27.53 -7.76
CA PRO A 307 4.28 26.89 -6.78
C PRO A 307 4.86 25.65 -6.05
N ASP A 308 6.17 25.37 -6.17
CA ASP A 308 6.79 24.23 -5.50
C ASP A 308 7.28 24.55 -4.08
N ILE A 309 7.45 23.50 -3.27
CA ILE A 309 7.92 23.59 -1.88
C ILE A 309 9.45 23.55 -1.80
N SER A 310 10.01 23.96 -0.66
CA SER A 310 11.44 23.84 -0.39
C SER A 310 11.79 22.41 0.05
N GLY A 311 12.44 21.63 -0.81
CA GLY A 311 12.85 20.25 -0.52
C GLY A 311 14.13 20.14 0.30
N LEU A 312 14.45 18.92 0.75
CA LEU A 312 15.66 18.63 1.53
C LEU A 312 16.95 19.03 0.81
N PHE A 313 17.12 18.73 -0.48
CA PHE A 313 18.34 19.13 -1.22
C PHE A 313 18.46 20.64 -1.43
N HIS A 314 17.36 21.40 -1.35
CA HIS A 314 17.38 22.86 -1.40
C HIS A 314 17.70 23.48 -0.02
N LEU A 315 17.19 22.88 1.05
CA LEU A 315 17.35 23.39 2.43
C LEU A 315 18.64 22.96 3.13
N LEU A 316 19.33 21.92 2.62
CA LEU A 316 20.62 21.49 3.13
C LEU A 316 21.78 22.25 2.48
N ALA A 317 22.86 22.40 3.23
CA ALA A 317 24.09 22.95 2.69
C ALA A 317 24.72 21.95 1.71
N ASP A 318 24.95 22.40 0.47
CA ASP A 318 25.74 21.69 -0.52
C ASP A 318 27.13 21.33 0.07
N PRO A 319 27.60 20.08 -0.05
CA PRO A 319 28.95 19.68 0.38
C PRO A 319 30.07 20.47 -0.34
N GLY A 320 29.76 21.22 -1.40
CA GLY A 320 30.54 22.31 -1.98
C GLY A 320 31.71 21.86 -2.86
N THR A 321 32.21 20.64 -2.66
CA THR A 321 33.11 19.98 -3.59
C THR A 321 32.81 18.49 -3.56
N ALA A 322 32.39 17.95 -4.70
CA ALA A 322 32.19 16.52 -4.89
C ALA A 322 33.43 15.71 -4.46
N ALA A 323 33.22 14.49 -3.96
CA ALA A 323 34.30 13.59 -3.56
C ALA A 323 35.37 13.49 -4.65
N ALA A 324 36.60 13.92 -4.33
CA ALA A 324 37.70 13.96 -5.31
C ALA A 324 38.01 12.57 -5.89
N ASN A 325 37.92 11.57 -5.02
CA ASN A 325 38.14 10.15 -5.31
C ASN A 325 36.84 9.45 -5.70
N VAL A 326 36.95 8.46 -6.59
CA VAL A 326 35.85 7.54 -6.92
C VAL A 326 35.48 6.74 -5.68
N LEU A 327 34.18 6.50 -5.48
CA LEU A 327 33.63 5.73 -4.39
C LEU A 327 34.27 4.32 -4.35
N ASP A 328 35.00 4.07 -3.28
CA ASP A 328 35.60 2.79 -2.90
C ASP A 328 34.98 2.29 -1.58
N PHE A 329 35.49 1.18 -1.04
CA PHE A 329 34.95 0.63 0.21
C PHE A 329 35.15 1.60 1.42
N PRO A 330 36.35 2.14 1.70
CA PRO A 330 36.55 3.16 2.73
C PRO A 330 35.62 4.37 2.61
N LEU A 331 35.44 4.92 1.41
CA LEU A 331 34.56 6.06 1.17
C LEU A 331 33.08 5.70 1.31
N THR A 332 32.69 4.46 0.96
CA THR A 332 31.33 3.96 1.22
C THR A 332 31.04 3.93 2.72
N VAL A 333 31.95 3.39 3.53
CA VAL A 333 31.83 3.41 5.00
C VAL A 333 31.77 4.86 5.52
N ALA A 334 32.56 5.77 4.94
CA ALA A 334 32.58 7.19 5.29
C ALA A 334 31.27 7.94 5.01
N LEU A 335 30.37 7.44 4.14
CA LEU A 335 29.05 8.03 3.93
C LEU A 335 28.22 8.02 5.23
N ALA A 336 28.28 6.91 5.98
CA ALA A 336 27.59 6.76 7.26
C ALA A 336 28.46 7.19 8.45
N SER A 337 29.72 6.72 8.52
CA SER A 337 30.59 7.04 9.68
C SER A 337 30.96 8.53 9.72
N GLY A 338 31.07 9.20 8.57
CA GLY A 338 31.27 10.65 8.46
C GLY A 338 30.01 11.48 8.71
N ALA A 339 28.87 10.86 9.01
CA ALA A 339 27.69 11.53 9.56
C ALA A 339 27.61 11.44 11.10
N VAL A 340 28.39 10.55 11.74
CA VAL A 340 28.49 10.48 13.20
C VAL A 340 29.20 11.72 13.73
N ASP A 341 28.58 12.44 14.66
CA ASP A 341 29.03 13.73 15.17
C ASP A 341 29.09 13.81 16.71
N GLY A 342 28.63 12.76 17.41
CA GLY A 342 28.56 12.69 18.87
C GLY A 342 27.43 13.53 19.50
N LYS A 343 26.69 14.31 18.71
CA LYS A 343 25.61 15.20 19.17
C LYS A 343 24.24 14.69 18.70
N HIS A 344 24.11 14.42 17.40
CA HIS A 344 22.89 13.94 16.76
C HIS A 344 22.95 12.48 16.36
N ALA A 345 24.15 11.94 16.14
CA ALA A 345 24.41 10.51 16.06
C ALA A 345 25.67 10.18 16.87
N GLN A 346 25.50 9.32 17.89
CA GLN A 346 26.59 8.88 18.77
C GLN A 346 27.38 7.70 18.18
N ASN A 347 26.77 6.96 17.26
CA ASN A 347 27.38 5.83 16.56
C ASN A 347 26.77 5.66 15.16
N ILE A 348 27.38 4.80 14.34
CA ILE A 348 26.97 4.52 12.97
C ILE A 348 25.57 3.85 12.87
N ALA A 349 25.16 3.08 13.90
CA ALA A 349 23.85 2.44 13.97
C ALA A 349 22.68 3.44 14.19
N GLN A 350 22.97 4.73 14.41
CA GLN A 350 22.00 5.83 14.46
C GLN A 350 21.96 6.66 13.17
N VAL A 351 22.60 6.20 12.09
CA VAL A 351 22.63 6.89 10.79
C VAL A 351 21.85 6.08 9.76
N ALA A 352 20.92 6.72 9.04
CA ALA A 352 20.24 6.18 7.88
C ALA A 352 20.77 6.85 6.61
N VAL A 353 21.07 6.09 5.56
CA VAL A 353 21.67 6.62 4.32
C VAL A 353 20.74 6.38 3.12
N LEU A 354 20.25 7.46 2.51
CA LEU A 354 19.49 7.43 1.28
C LEU A 354 20.37 7.90 0.11
N VAL A 355 20.47 7.07 -0.93
CA VAL A 355 21.27 7.35 -2.13
C VAL A 355 20.48 7.08 -3.40
N GLY A 356 20.93 7.64 -4.51
CA GLY A 356 20.42 7.24 -5.82
C GLY A 356 20.87 5.83 -6.22
N THR A 357 20.17 5.26 -7.20
CA THR A 357 20.37 3.87 -7.64
C THR A 357 21.79 3.57 -8.14
N LYS A 358 22.48 4.53 -8.77
CA LYS A 358 23.86 4.35 -9.28
C LYS A 358 24.92 4.41 -8.18
N THR A 359 24.74 5.25 -7.17
CA THR A 359 25.57 5.19 -5.95
C THR A 359 25.40 3.86 -5.23
N TYR A 360 24.18 3.31 -5.15
CA TYR A 360 23.94 2.00 -4.54
C TYR A 360 24.60 0.86 -5.33
N GLU A 361 24.44 0.84 -6.66
CA GLU A 361 25.10 -0.11 -7.56
C GLU A 361 26.63 -0.07 -7.38
N LYS A 362 27.20 1.14 -7.29
CA LYS A 362 28.64 1.33 -7.02
C LYS A 362 29.03 0.81 -5.63
N ALA A 363 28.27 1.14 -4.58
CA ALA A 363 28.50 0.69 -3.20
C ALA A 363 28.45 -0.85 -3.06
N ALA A 364 27.58 -1.51 -3.83
CA ALA A 364 27.51 -2.98 -3.90
C ALA A 364 28.66 -3.60 -4.70
N SER A 365 29.24 -2.88 -5.67
CA SER A 365 30.38 -3.35 -6.47
C SER A 365 31.75 -3.23 -5.77
N VAL A 366 31.85 -2.46 -4.69
CA VAL A 366 33.10 -2.25 -3.94
C VAL A 366 33.14 -3.15 -2.71
N PHE A 367 34.25 -3.84 -2.51
CA PHE A 367 34.42 -4.84 -1.46
C PHE A 367 35.50 -4.44 -0.46
N GLN A 368 35.38 -4.94 0.76
CA GLN A 368 36.47 -4.91 1.73
C GLN A 368 37.71 -5.62 1.14
N ALA A 369 38.92 -5.28 1.57
CA ALA A 369 40.18 -5.87 1.07
C ALA A 369 40.24 -7.42 1.16
N ASN A 370 39.47 -8.02 2.08
CA ASN A 370 39.36 -9.47 2.27
C ASN A 370 38.25 -10.12 1.42
N GLY A 371 37.51 -9.35 0.62
CA GLY A 371 36.43 -9.81 -0.26
C GLY A 371 35.13 -10.25 0.45
N THR A 372 35.04 -10.06 1.78
CA THR A 372 34.03 -10.74 2.61
C THR A 372 32.64 -10.08 2.60
N ALA A 373 32.57 -8.76 2.41
CA ALA A 373 31.32 -7.99 2.32
C ALA A 373 31.48 -6.83 1.32
N SER A 374 30.41 -6.45 0.63
CA SER A 374 30.39 -5.20 -0.13
C SER A 374 30.22 -3.99 0.79
N GLY A 375 30.48 -2.79 0.26
CA GLY A 375 30.24 -1.53 0.98
C GLY A 375 28.76 -1.32 1.29
N ALA A 376 27.86 -1.78 0.42
CA ALA A 376 26.42 -1.75 0.67
C ALA A 376 26.00 -2.71 1.78
N ASP A 377 26.50 -3.95 1.78
CA ASP A 377 26.18 -4.96 2.82
C ASP A 377 26.68 -4.50 4.19
N TYR A 378 27.91 -3.98 4.25
CA TYR A 378 28.50 -3.46 5.48
C TYR A 378 27.67 -2.31 6.07
N LEU A 379 27.17 -1.40 5.23
CA LEU A 379 26.27 -0.34 5.68
C LEU A 379 24.89 -0.87 6.08
N ALA A 380 24.37 -1.89 5.42
CA ALA A 380 23.11 -2.53 5.78
C ALA A 380 23.17 -3.22 7.16
N GLU A 381 24.33 -3.78 7.53
CA GLU A 381 24.55 -4.42 8.83
C GLU A 381 24.88 -3.41 9.95
N MET A 382 25.71 -2.39 9.66
CA MET A 382 26.30 -1.52 10.70
C MET A 382 25.56 -0.21 10.93
N SER A 383 24.65 0.20 10.03
CA SER A 383 23.88 1.44 10.13
C SER A 383 22.38 1.16 10.24
N MET A 384 21.51 2.18 10.22
CA MET A 384 20.06 1.99 10.06
C MET A 384 19.67 1.52 8.64
N GLY A 385 20.67 1.29 7.79
CA GLY A 385 20.55 0.82 6.43
C GLY A 385 20.98 1.86 5.41
N ILE A 386 21.42 1.36 4.26
CA ILE A 386 21.53 2.13 3.03
C ILE A 386 20.36 1.77 2.12
N ARG A 387 19.63 2.76 1.60
CA ARG A 387 18.52 2.55 0.66
C ARG A 387 18.75 3.31 -0.64
N ALA A 388 18.47 2.65 -1.76
CA ALA A 388 18.38 3.28 -3.06
C ALA A 388 16.99 3.92 -3.25
N SER A 389 16.93 5.07 -3.92
CA SER A 389 15.68 5.64 -4.43
C SER A 389 15.84 6.08 -5.88
N SER A 390 14.80 5.83 -6.70
CA SER A 390 14.64 6.38 -8.05
C SER A 390 14.32 7.88 -8.05
N LEU A 391 13.87 8.42 -6.91
CA LEU A 391 13.51 9.83 -6.74
C LEU A 391 14.75 10.73 -6.63
N ILE A 392 15.91 10.16 -6.32
CA ILE A 392 17.20 10.84 -6.46
C ILE A 392 17.64 10.64 -7.91
N THR A 393 17.52 11.70 -8.70
CA THR A 393 17.79 11.69 -10.14
C THR A 393 19.15 11.08 -10.46
N ALA A 394 19.21 10.31 -11.55
CA ALA A 394 20.49 9.85 -12.10
C ALA A 394 21.40 11.06 -12.39
N PRO A 395 22.69 11.00 -12.06
CA PRO A 395 23.53 12.17 -12.15
C PRO A 395 23.83 12.49 -13.62
N ALA A 396 23.77 13.77 -13.98
CA ALA A 396 24.24 14.25 -15.29
C ALA A 396 25.78 14.29 -15.38
N SER A 397 26.45 14.19 -14.24
CA SER A 397 27.91 14.09 -14.09
C SER A 397 28.29 12.72 -13.50
N ASN A 398 29.56 12.49 -13.22
CA ASN A 398 29.99 11.31 -12.45
C ASN A 398 29.68 11.44 -10.94
N VAL A 399 28.93 12.44 -10.48
CA VAL A 399 28.67 12.71 -9.06
C VAL A 399 27.17 12.65 -8.79
N GLN A 400 26.75 11.72 -7.92
CA GLN A 400 25.37 11.60 -7.48
C GLN A 400 25.22 12.01 -6.02
N GLN A 401 24.23 12.86 -5.76
CA GLN A 401 23.83 13.33 -4.44
C GLN A 401 23.10 12.23 -3.65
N GLY A 402 23.03 12.41 -2.34
CA GLY A 402 22.27 11.60 -1.40
C GLY A 402 22.13 12.31 -0.06
N ILE A 403 21.47 11.66 0.90
CA ILE A 403 21.19 12.21 2.23
C ILE A 403 21.57 11.19 3.29
N ALA A 404 22.37 11.59 4.27
CA ALA A 404 22.54 10.88 5.54
C ALA A 404 21.69 11.57 6.62
N TYR A 405 20.81 10.82 7.27
CA TYR A 405 19.96 11.25 8.37
C TYR A 405 20.51 10.71 9.71
N ARG A 406 20.51 11.55 10.75
CA ARG A 406 20.97 11.23 12.10
C ARG A 406 19.76 11.05 13.03
N ALA A 407 19.45 9.80 13.37
CA ALA A 407 18.28 9.45 14.17
C ALA A 407 18.51 9.47 15.69
N GLY A 408 19.71 9.81 16.17
CA GLY A 408 20.02 9.86 17.60
C GLY A 408 19.34 11.00 18.36
N VAL A 409 18.77 11.99 17.67
CA VAL A 409 17.89 13.02 18.27
C VAL A 409 16.44 12.59 18.19
N MET A 410 15.74 12.70 19.33
CA MET A 410 14.32 12.36 19.45
C MET A 410 13.41 13.33 18.67
N GLY A 411 13.10 12.97 17.43
CA GLY A 411 11.93 13.44 16.67
C GLY A 411 11.95 14.91 16.22
N GLY A 412 11.04 15.25 15.30
CA GLY A 412 10.80 16.63 14.89
C GLY A 412 12.01 17.37 14.30
N ASN A 413 12.94 16.63 13.64
CA ASN A 413 14.09 17.18 12.92
C ASN A 413 13.70 17.78 11.55
N ALA A 414 12.64 17.25 10.97
CA ALA A 414 11.90 17.83 9.86
C ALA A 414 10.41 17.47 10.02
N VAL A 415 9.53 18.28 9.47
CA VAL A 415 8.07 18.14 9.60
C VAL A 415 7.43 18.16 8.21
N LEU A 416 6.60 17.16 7.91
CA LEU A 416 5.69 17.13 6.78
C LEU A 416 4.30 17.51 7.29
N GLY A 417 3.88 18.75 7.02
CA GLY A 417 2.51 19.20 7.26
C GLY A 417 1.57 18.63 6.20
N VAL A 418 0.44 18.08 6.62
CA VAL A 418 -0.60 17.56 5.73
C VAL A 418 -1.93 18.19 6.14
N TRP A 419 -2.60 18.88 5.21
CA TRP A 419 -3.88 19.54 5.44
C TRP A 419 -5.00 18.69 4.87
N GLU A 420 -5.78 18.11 5.77
CA GLU A 420 -6.81 17.12 5.43
C GLU A 420 -6.21 15.86 4.76
N GLY A 421 -7.03 14.82 4.61
CA GLY A 421 -6.59 13.60 3.91
C GLY A 421 -6.46 13.80 2.39
N LEU A 422 -6.06 12.74 1.69
CA LEU A 422 -6.17 12.68 0.24
C LEU A 422 -7.66 12.79 -0.17
N GLN A 423 -8.01 13.85 -0.91
CA GLN A 423 -9.40 14.11 -1.32
C GLN A 423 -9.64 13.67 -2.77
N PHE A 424 -10.63 12.80 -2.96
CA PHE A 424 -11.10 12.38 -4.28
C PHE A 424 -12.39 13.11 -4.65
N ILE A 425 -12.37 13.85 -5.77
CA ILE A 425 -13.52 14.55 -6.34
C ILE A 425 -13.88 13.88 -7.66
N ARG A 426 -15.07 13.28 -7.69
CA ARG A 426 -15.70 12.72 -8.89
C ARG A 426 -16.58 13.79 -9.54
N ASP A 427 -16.20 14.24 -10.73
CA ASP A 427 -16.88 15.28 -11.50
C ASP A 427 -17.52 14.68 -12.76
N PRO A 428 -18.85 14.51 -12.78
CA PRO A 428 -19.60 14.06 -13.96
C PRO A 428 -20.08 15.22 -14.85
N TYR A 429 -19.80 16.48 -14.48
CA TYR A 429 -20.43 17.65 -15.12
C TYR A 429 -19.51 18.32 -16.13
N SER A 430 -18.22 18.52 -15.82
CA SER A 430 -17.29 19.26 -16.71
C SER A 430 -17.08 18.63 -18.08
N LYS A 431 -17.40 17.34 -18.23
CA LYS A 431 -17.27 16.56 -19.47
C LYS A 431 -18.53 15.75 -19.83
N ALA A 432 -19.69 16.17 -19.32
CA ALA A 432 -20.96 15.52 -19.60
C ALA A 432 -21.30 15.43 -21.11
N SER A 433 -20.86 16.40 -21.92
CA SER A 433 -21.11 16.40 -23.37
C SER A 433 -20.29 15.39 -24.17
N SER A 434 -19.17 14.90 -23.64
CA SER A 434 -18.34 13.84 -24.25
C SER A 434 -18.60 12.46 -23.62
N GLY A 435 -19.52 12.35 -22.65
CA GLY A 435 -19.76 11.11 -21.91
C GLY A 435 -18.60 10.70 -20.99
N GLU A 436 -17.72 11.65 -20.63
CA GLU A 436 -16.53 11.36 -19.82
C GLU A 436 -16.73 11.77 -18.36
N LEU A 437 -16.23 10.95 -17.45
CA LEU A 437 -16.12 11.21 -16.02
C LEU A 437 -14.69 11.67 -15.69
N ARG A 438 -14.57 12.64 -14.79
CA ARG A 438 -13.28 13.08 -14.24
C ARG A 438 -13.15 12.67 -12.78
N LEU A 439 -12.07 12.00 -12.42
CA LEU A 439 -11.63 11.82 -11.04
C LEU A 439 -10.45 12.74 -10.80
N THR A 440 -10.56 13.65 -9.84
CA THR A 440 -9.47 14.52 -9.42
C THR A 440 -9.09 14.19 -7.99
N ALA A 441 -7.83 13.82 -7.77
CA ALA A 441 -7.26 13.66 -6.45
C ALA A 441 -6.50 14.94 -6.08
N ASN A 442 -6.82 15.52 -4.94
CA ASN A 442 -6.13 16.69 -4.38
C ASN A 442 -5.48 16.31 -3.04
N PHE A 443 -4.26 16.77 -2.85
CA PHE A 443 -3.50 16.59 -1.62
C PHE A 443 -2.84 17.92 -1.25
N LEU A 444 -3.07 18.38 -0.02
CA LEU A 444 -2.51 19.61 0.50
C LEU A 444 -1.40 19.26 1.49
N PHE A 445 -0.17 19.68 1.21
CA PHE A 445 0.97 19.39 2.08
C PHE A 445 2.05 20.46 1.96
N ASP A 446 2.99 20.42 2.89
CA ASP A 446 4.20 21.26 2.88
C ASP A 446 5.28 20.64 3.77
N PHE A 447 6.52 21.05 3.57
CA PHE A 447 7.68 20.51 4.26
C PHE A 447 8.53 21.61 4.87
N ALA A 448 8.91 21.45 6.15
CA ALA A 448 9.88 22.32 6.79
C ALA A 448 10.99 21.53 7.50
N LEU A 449 12.22 21.94 7.24
CA LEU A 449 13.41 21.47 7.93
C LEU A 449 13.61 22.30 9.22
N THR A 450 13.24 21.72 10.37
CA THR A 450 13.36 22.38 11.68
C THR A 450 14.78 22.29 12.24
N ARG A 451 15.50 21.20 12.00
CA ARG A 451 16.87 20.95 12.46
C ARG A 451 17.73 20.41 11.33
N ALA A 452 18.28 21.33 10.52
CA ALA A 452 19.19 20.97 9.44
C ALA A 452 20.45 20.21 9.91
N ASP A 453 20.87 20.41 11.16
CA ASP A 453 22.02 19.71 11.77
C ASP A 453 21.77 18.22 12.04
N ALA A 454 20.53 17.73 11.97
CA ALA A 454 20.22 16.30 11.98
C ALA A 454 20.42 15.61 10.61
N TYR A 455 20.71 16.36 9.55
CA TYR A 455 20.86 15.85 8.19
C TYR A 455 22.23 16.23 7.61
N LYS A 456 22.66 15.50 6.59
CA LYS A 456 23.88 15.79 5.83
C LYS A 456 23.68 15.39 4.38
N GLN A 457 23.82 16.33 3.46
CA GLN A 457 23.94 15.99 2.04
C GLN A 457 25.29 15.30 1.80
N ILE A 458 25.27 14.23 1.01
CA ILE A 458 26.44 13.45 0.63
C ILE A 458 26.58 13.43 -0.90
N ASP A 459 27.81 13.53 -1.38
CA ASP A 459 28.15 13.46 -2.80
C ASP A 459 29.04 12.25 -3.05
N ALA A 460 28.60 11.32 -3.90
CA ALA A 460 29.35 10.13 -4.27
C ALA A 460 29.81 10.21 -5.73
N LYS A 461 31.12 10.15 -5.95
CA LYS A 461 31.71 10.08 -7.29
C LYS A 461 31.77 8.64 -7.79
N LEU A 462 31.20 8.36 -8.96
CA LEU A 462 30.99 7.02 -9.50
C LEU A 462 32.17 6.54 -10.38
N ALA A 463 32.83 7.48 -11.07
CA ALA A 463 33.97 7.26 -11.98
C ALA A 463 34.86 8.52 -12.09
#